data_AF-A0A4U3B5J7-F1
#
_entry.id   AF-A0A4U3B5J7-F1
#
_cell.length_a   1.000
_cell.length_b   1.000
_cell.length_c   1.000
_cell.angle_alpha   90.00
_cell.angle_beta   90.00
_cell.angle_gamma   90.00
#
_symmetry.space_group_name_H-M   'P 1'
#
loop_
_entity.id
_entity.type
_entity.pdbx_description
1 polymer ?
#
loop_
_entity_poly.entity_id
_entity_poly.type
_entity_poly.pdbx_seq_one_letter_code
_entity_poly.pdbx_strand_id
1 'polypeptide(L)'
;MKEIKVIIAGPRGRMGHEAVLLMERTEHFNLVAAVDYKHGGEKISDLPGMPALDAPIYADLHTCLEEVEADVLLDLTTPEVGKQHVTLAVERGLRSVIGTTGFTEE
;
A
#
# COMPACT_ATOMS: atom_id res chain seq x y z
N MET A 1 14.96 9.15 -13.88
CA MET A 1 13.51 8.86 -14.00
C MET A 1 12.77 9.73 -12.98
N LYS A 2 11.49 10.02 -13.19
CA LYS A 2 10.70 10.73 -12.17
C LYS A 2 10.43 9.77 -11.00
N GLU A 3 10.57 10.25 -9.77
CA GLU A 3 10.19 9.52 -8.56
C GLU A 3 8.67 9.23 -8.58
N ILE A 4 8.28 8.04 -8.14
CA ILE A 4 6.87 7.61 -8.03
C ILE A 4 6.58 7.33 -6.57
N LYS A 5 5.62 8.08 -6.00
CA LYS A 5 5.14 7.89 -4.62
C LYS A 5 4.13 6.75 -4.58
N VAL A 6 4.43 5.69 -3.85
CA VAL A 6 3.63 4.46 -3.81
C VAL A 6 3.07 4.24 -2.40
N ILE A 7 1.78 3.91 -2.32
CA ILE A 7 1.14 3.33 -1.15
C ILE A 7 1.01 1.83 -1.38
N ILE A 8 1.38 1.00 -0.39
CA ILE A 8 1.15 -0.45 -0.44
C ILE A 8 0.07 -0.84 0.56
N ALA A 9 -1.02 -1.44 0.08
CA ALA A 9 -2.02 -2.06 0.94
C ALA A 9 -1.73 -3.55 1.11
N GLY A 10 -1.73 -4.02 2.37
CA GLY A 10 -1.41 -5.40 2.74
C GLY A 10 0.10 -5.72 2.80
N PRO A 11 0.95 -4.87 3.42
CA PRO A 11 2.41 -5.02 3.39
C PRO A 11 2.89 -6.33 4.02
N ARG A 12 2.17 -6.92 4.97
CA ARG A 12 2.55 -8.17 5.66
C ARG A 12 2.16 -9.46 4.91
N GLY A 13 1.35 -9.35 3.86
CA GLY A 13 1.01 -10.50 3.03
C GLY A 13 2.25 -11.02 2.28
N ARG A 14 2.22 -12.26 1.78
CA ARG A 14 3.35 -12.83 1.02
C ARG A 14 3.78 -11.93 -0.14
N MET A 15 2.83 -11.46 -0.94
CA MET A 15 3.12 -10.56 -2.06
C MET A 15 3.42 -9.13 -1.61
N GLY A 16 2.72 -8.63 -0.58
CA GLY A 16 2.96 -7.29 -0.03
C GLY A 16 4.38 -7.15 0.52
N HIS A 17 4.89 -8.20 1.17
CA HIS A 17 6.24 -8.24 1.70
C HIS A 17 7.29 -8.09 0.60
N GLU A 18 7.16 -8.87 -0.49
CA GLU A 18 8.04 -8.74 -1.65
C GLU A 18 7.91 -7.37 -2.32
N ALA A 19 6.71 -6.78 -2.35
CA ALA A 19 6.52 -5.44 -2.86
C ALA A 19 7.23 -4.38 -2.01
N VAL A 20 7.20 -4.49 -0.69
CA VAL A 20 7.95 -3.60 0.22
C VAL A 20 9.47 -3.75 0.00
N LEU A 21 9.98 -4.97 -0.16
CA LEU A 21 11.40 -5.21 -0.49
C LEU A 21 11.77 -4.65 -1.87
N LEU A 22 10.86 -4.68 -2.85
CA LEU A 22 11.06 -4.09 -4.16
C LEU A 22 11.21 -2.56 -4.07
N MET A 23 10.49 -1.90 -3.18
CA MET A 23 10.59 -0.44 -2.98
C MET A 23 12.01 -0.05 -2.55
N GLU A 24 12.61 -0.78 -1.61
CA GLU A 24 13.99 -0.53 -1.16
C GLU A 24 15.01 -0.71 -2.30
N ARG A 25 14.79 -1.67 -3.20
CA ARG A 25 15.73 -2.04 -4.27
C ARG A 25 15.57 -1.20 -5.54
N THR A 26 14.53 -0.39 -5.62
CA THR A 26 14.17 0.36 -6.83
C THR A 26 14.25 1.85 -6.58
N GLU A 27 15.37 2.46 -6.99
CA GLU A 27 15.74 3.85 -6.64
C GLU A 27 14.67 4.92 -6.96
N HIS A 28 13.83 4.71 -7.99
CA HIS A 28 12.81 5.68 -8.40
C HIS A 28 11.44 5.43 -7.78
N PHE A 29 11.30 4.44 -6.89
CA PHE A 29 10.11 4.22 -6.10
C PHE A 29 10.31 4.75 -4.68
N ASN A 30 9.29 5.44 -4.19
CA ASN A 30 9.26 5.97 -2.84
C ASN A 30 8.02 5.42 -2.14
N LEU A 31 8.24 4.54 -1.15
CA LEU A 31 7.17 4.03 -0.30
C LEU A 31 6.77 5.12 0.68
N VAL A 32 5.67 5.82 0.38
CA VAL A 32 5.24 6.98 1.19
C VAL A 32 4.34 6.58 2.36
N ALA A 33 3.65 5.45 2.26
CA ALA A 33 2.86 4.86 3.33
C ALA A 33 2.50 3.40 3.03
N ALA A 34 2.05 2.68 4.05
CA ALA A 34 1.42 1.38 3.89
C ALA A 34 0.08 1.30 4.64
N VAL A 35 -0.79 0.38 4.21
CA VAL A 35 -2.10 0.17 4.83
C VAL A 35 -2.19 -1.25 5.39
N ASP A 36 -2.36 -1.34 6.71
CA ASP A 36 -2.55 -2.60 7.45
C ASP A 36 -3.41 -2.37 8.70
N TYR A 37 -4.57 -3.03 8.74
CA TYR A 37 -5.52 -2.87 9.84
C TYR A 37 -4.99 -3.31 11.23
N LYS A 38 -3.87 -4.05 11.30
CA LYS A 38 -3.32 -4.54 12.58
C LYS A 38 -2.25 -3.63 13.18
N HIS A 39 -1.54 -2.87 12.35
CA HIS A 39 -0.32 -2.16 12.75
C HIS A 39 -0.40 -0.65 12.45
N GLY A 40 -1.62 -0.11 12.37
CA GLY A 40 -1.82 1.33 12.21
C GLY A 40 -1.14 2.13 13.33
N GLY A 41 -0.37 3.14 12.95
CA GLY A 41 0.43 3.99 13.85
C GLY A 41 1.88 3.53 14.02
N GLU A 42 2.26 2.35 13.52
CA GLU A 42 3.64 1.89 13.44
C GLU A 42 4.29 2.34 12.11
N LYS A 43 5.58 2.07 11.94
CA LYS A 43 6.28 2.21 10.65
C LYS A 43 6.65 0.86 10.06
N ILE A 44 6.92 0.83 8.75
CA ILE A 44 7.39 -0.39 8.08
C ILE A 44 8.66 -0.94 8.74
N SER A 45 9.59 -0.08 9.13
CA SER A 45 10.82 -0.44 9.84
C SER A 45 10.62 -1.08 11.22
N ASP A 46 9.45 -0.89 11.85
CA ASP A 46 9.13 -1.48 13.16
C ASP A 46 8.68 -2.95 13.03
N LEU A 47 8.24 -3.36 11.83
CA LEU A 47 7.72 -4.70 11.59
C LEU A 47 8.85 -5.73 11.43
N PRO A 48 8.76 -6.91 12.11
CA PRO A 48 9.76 -7.95 11.97
C PRO A 48 9.91 -8.44 10.52
N GLY A 49 11.15 -8.44 10.03
CA GLY A 49 11.50 -8.91 8.70
C GLY A 49 11.33 -7.87 7.58
N MET A 50 10.78 -6.69 7.87
CA MET A 50 10.67 -5.61 6.88
C MET A 50 11.99 -4.83 6.75
N PRO A 51 12.23 -4.20 5.59
CA PRO A 51 13.37 -3.32 5.40
C PRO A 51 13.24 -2.05 6.24
N ALA A 52 14.36 -1.33 6.42
CA ALA A 52 14.42 -0.10 7.19
C ALA A 52 13.85 1.11 6.42
N LEU A 53 12.61 0.98 5.93
CA LEU A 53 11.87 2.05 5.26
C LEU A 53 11.04 2.82 6.30
N ASP A 54 11.15 4.15 6.29
CA ASP A 54 10.50 5.04 7.28
C ASP A 54 9.02 5.33 6.99
N ALA A 55 8.38 4.49 6.15
CA ALA A 55 7.01 4.68 5.72
C ALA A 55 6.02 4.40 6.88
N PRO A 56 5.13 5.35 7.23
CA PRO A 56 4.09 5.13 8.23
C PRO A 56 3.06 4.09 7.77
N ILE A 57 2.50 3.36 8.72
CA ILE A 57 1.42 2.40 8.51
C ILE A 57 0.11 3.02 9.00
N TYR A 58 -0.87 3.04 8.11
CA TYR A 58 -2.23 3.45 8.40
C TYR A 58 -3.13 2.23 8.59
N ALA A 59 -4.09 2.32 9.51
CA ALA A 59 -5.05 1.25 9.75
C ALA A 59 -6.04 1.07 8.58
N ASP A 60 -6.31 2.15 7.85
CA ASP A 60 -7.24 2.18 6.73
C ASP A 60 -6.75 3.12 5.62
N LEU A 61 -7.19 2.84 4.39
CA LEU A 61 -6.76 3.62 3.22
C LEU A 61 -7.35 5.03 3.20
N HIS A 62 -8.53 5.26 3.81
CA HIS A 62 -9.15 6.59 3.80
C HIS A 62 -8.30 7.58 4.57
N THR A 63 -7.95 7.28 5.81
CA THR A 63 -7.08 8.13 6.64
C THR A 63 -5.73 8.33 5.95
N CYS A 64 -5.16 7.26 5.37
CA CYS A 64 -3.91 7.33 4.61
C CYS A 64 -3.97 8.37 3.47
N LEU A 65 -5.06 8.38 2.69
CA LEU A 65 -5.20 9.28 1.54
C LEU A 65 -5.54 10.73 1.91
N GLU A 66 -5.94 10.99 3.16
CA GLU A 66 -6.12 12.36 3.65
C GLU A 66 -4.80 13.00 4.09
N GLU A 67 -3.87 12.20 4.60
CA GLU A 67 -2.61 12.68 5.16
C GLU A 67 -1.42 12.56 4.21
N VAL A 68 -1.49 11.64 3.24
CA VAL A 68 -0.35 11.28 2.38
C VAL A 68 -0.69 11.51 0.91
N GLU A 69 0.16 12.28 0.24
CA GLU A 69 0.14 12.38 -1.22
C GLU A 69 0.84 11.18 -1.86
N ALA A 70 0.16 10.50 -2.78
CA ALA A 70 0.70 9.39 -3.54
C ALA A 70 0.35 9.47 -5.03
N ASP A 71 1.17 8.84 -5.88
CA ASP A 71 0.91 8.69 -7.31
C ASP A 71 0.18 7.39 -7.64
N VAL A 72 0.47 6.32 -6.86
CA VAL A 72 0.01 4.96 -7.10
C VAL A 72 -0.41 4.26 -5.80
N LEU A 73 -1.53 3.55 -5.84
CA LEU A 73 -1.88 2.50 -4.89
C LEU A 73 -1.51 1.13 -5.46
N LEU A 74 -0.75 0.34 -4.71
CA LEU A 74 -0.51 -1.08 -4.97
C LEU A 74 -1.33 -1.91 -3.97
N ASP A 75 -2.38 -2.59 -4.45
CA ASP A 75 -3.26 -3.39 -3.62
C ASP A 75 -2.92 -4.89 -3.70
N LEU A 76 -2.48 -5.43 -2.57
CA LEU A 76 -2.12 -6.84 -2.39
C LEU A 76 -2.82 -7.41 -1.15
N THR A 77 -4.14 -7.28 -1.12
CA THR A 77 -5.00 -7.61 0.02
C THR A 77 -5.91 -8.82 -0.27
N THR A 78 -7.09 -8.87 0.35
CA THR A 78 -8.14 -9.86 0.09
C THR A 78 -9.24 -9.21 -0.76
N PRO A 79 -10.02 -9.97 -1.54
CA PRO A 79 -11.01 -9.40 -2.46
C PRO A 79 -12.05 -8.50 -1.78
N GLU A 80 -12.41 -8.78 -0.52
CA GLU A 80 -13.37 -7.97 0.25
C GLU A 80 -12.83 -6.54 0.49
N VAL A 81 -11.53 -6.44 0.82
CA VAL A 81 -10.85 -5.17 1.09
C VAL A 81 -10.46 -4.48 -0.21
N GLY A 82 -9.94 -5.23 -1.18
CA GLY A 82 -9.50 -4.72 -2.47
C GLY A 82 -10.61 -4.00 -3.24
N LYS A 83 -11.87 -4.47 -3.15
CA LYS A 83 -13.02 -3.76 -3.76
C LYS A 83 -13.18 -2.36 -3.18
N GLN A 84 -13.15 -2.24 -1.84
CA GLN A 84 -13.28 -0.96 -1.14
C GLN A 84 -12.13 -0.02 -1.48
N HIS A 85 -10.91 -0.54 -1.52
CA HIS A 85 -9.72 0.23 -1.87
C HIS A 85 -9.76 0.77 -3.31
N VAL A 86 -10.17 -0.05 -4.27
CA VAL A 86 -10.31 0.37 -5.68
C VAL A 86 -11.33 1.50 -5.80
N THR A 87 -12.51 1.36 -5.20
CA THR A 87 -13.54 2.40 -5.24
C THR A 87 -13.00 3.72 -4.69
N LEU A 88 -12.39 3.68 -3.51
CA LEU A 88 -11.84 4.87 -2.87
C LEU A 88 -10.69 5.50 -3.67
N ALA A 89 -9.78 4.68 -4.21
CA ALA A 89 -8.68 5.16 -5.03
C ALA A 89 -9.17 5.86 -6.31
N VAL A 90 -10.20 5.30 -6.97
CA VAL A 90 -10.82 5.91 -8.15
C VAL A 90 -11.49 7.25 -7.79
N GLU A 91 -12.23 7.31 -6.70
CA GLU A 91 -12.87 8.55 -6.22
C GLU A 91 -11.85 9.66 -5.92
N ARG A 92 -10.65 9.28 -5.47
CA ARG A 92 -9.54 10.20 -5.19
C ARG A 92 -8.61 10.43 -6.40
N GLY A 93 -8.91 9.86 -7.57
CA GLY A 93 -8.11 10.01 -8.78
C GLY A 93 -6.72 9.35 -8.72
N LEU A 94 -6.54 8.40 -7.80
CA LEU A 94 -5.28 7.69 -7.57
C LEU A 94 -5.14 6.51 -8.55
N ARG A 95 -3.99 6.40 -9.19
CA ARG A 95 -3.70 5.29 -10.11
C ARG A 95 -3.55 4.02 -9.30
N SER A 96 -4.23 2.95 -9.70
CA SER A 96 -4.28 1.71 -8.91
C SER A 96 -3.70 0.53 -9.68
N VAL A 97 -2.83 -0.22 -9.02
CA VAL A 97 -2.29 -1.51 -9.47
C VAL A 97 -2.83 -2.58 -8.54
N ILE A 98 -3.72 -3.43 -9.04
CA ILE A 98 -4.43 -4.41 -8.22
C ILE A 98 -3.87 -5.80 -8.50
N GLY A 99 -3.16 -6.36 -7.53
CA GLY A 99 -2.73 -7.76 -7.54
C GLY A 99 -3.68 -8.69 -6.79
N THR A 100 -4.68 -8.14 -6.09
CA THR A 100 -5.73 -8.89 -5.40
C THR A 100 -6.54 -9.72 -6.39
N THR A 101 -6.75 -11.00 -6.07
CA THR A 101 -7.47 -11.96 -6.91
C THR A 101 -8.72 -12.50 -6.20
N GLY A 102 -9.65 -13.11 -6.94
CA GLY A 102 -10.84 -13.72 -6.35
C GLY A 102 -12.04 -12.78 -6.25
N PHE A 103 -12.05 -11.70 -7.02
CA PHE A 103 -13.23 -10.84 -7.15
C PHE A 103 -14.40 -11.61 -7.78
N THR A 104 -15.57 -11.49 -7.17
CA THR A 104 -16.86 -11.94 -7.70
C THR A 104 -17.59 -10.80 -8.41
N GLU A 105 -18.49 -11.13 -9.33
CA GLU A 105 -19.31 -10.15 -10.06
C GLU A 105 -20.32 -9.40 -9.17
N GLU A 106 -20.75 -10.02 -8.05
CA GLU A 106 -21.55 -9.38 -7.00
C GLU A 106 -20.77 -8.28 -6.26
#